data_AF-A0A444IGX2-F1
#
_entry.id   AF-A0A444IGX2-F1
#
_cell.length_a   1.000
_cell.length_b   1.000
_cell.length_c   1.000
_cell.angle_alpha   90.00
_cell.angle_beta   90.00
_cell.angle_gamma   90.00
#
_symmetry.space_group_name_H-M   'P 1'
#
loop_
_entity.id
_entity.type
_entity.pdbx_description
1 polymer ?
#
loop_
_entity_poly.entity_id
_entity_poly.type
_entity_poly.pdbx_seq_one_letter_code
_entity_poly.pdbx_strand_id
1 'polypeptide(L)'
;MKRLKLLHSICLAGSAIVPFAVATATHAAPAGYDKIDNVVVIYAENRSFDNLYGSFPGADGLSNATADRARQLDRDGQPLSELPPAWGGLTAKGVSPAVTEAQSAHLANASFAIDDPQGFAEAPSVITRDLWHRFYQEQMQIDGGKNDKFVAWADSGSLVMGHYDGSILPMWQVAKKYVIADNFFQGAFGGSFLNHFALVCACTPYYPNADKSPAKPTIAKVDADGTSLTVAENAPKSALDGAPKFVSDGTLTPDFYAVNTMQPPYQPSANPPAKDGDAAYADPAAATTLPPQHEITIGDLLSLKGVSWAWYSGAWRAALDGKNATPVPNFQFHHQPFNYFANFAPGTQARADHLRDGGLGGEAFLRDIDDGKLPAVSFYKPQGNLNEHGGYADVSSGDQHLADVVSHLEKSPQWGHMLVIVTYDENGGFWDHVAPPKADRWGPGNRIPAFIISPFAKGGMVDHTQYDTTSIIRFITARYDLPVLRGIVARDKALRNNDRPPMGDLTAALDLTH
;
A
#
# COMPACT_ATOMS: atom_id res chain seq x y z
N MET A 1 85.93 34.24 6.23
CA MET A 1 85.22 33.64 7.38
C MET A 1 83.77 33.32 7.00
N LYS A 2 83.49 32.01 6.94
CA LYS A 2 82.22 31.25 7.08
C LYS A 2 80.88 31.91 6.73
N ARG A 3 80.26 31.44 5.64
CA ARG A 3 78.80 31.39 5.42
C ARG A 3 78.28 30.05 5.96
N LEU A 4 77.28 30.08 6.84
CA LEU A 4 76.64 28.88 7.39
C LEU A 4 75.38 28.54 6.58
N LYS A 5 75.34 27.31 6.04
CA LYS A 5 74.21 26.72 5.31
C LYS A 5 73.39 25.82 6.25
N LEU A 6 72.10 25.83 5.96
CA LEU A 6 70.98 25.05 6.46
C LEU A 6 71.20 23.52 6.33
N LEU A 7 70.75 22.74 7.31
CA LEU A 7 70.51 21.29 7.17
C LEU A 7 69.22 20.89 7.92
N HIS A 8 68.42 20.10 7.22
CA HIS A 8 67.07 19.63 7.54
C HIS A 8 67.08 18.53 8.62
N SER A 9 66.07 18.51 9.48
CA SER A 9 65.66 17.33 10.24
C SER A 9 64.27 16.89 9.82
N ILE A 10 64.18 15.68 9.27
CA ILE A 10 62.95 14.95 8.98
C ILE A 10 62.67 14.04 10.19
N CYS A 11 61.54 14.24 10.87
CA CYS A 11 61.00 13.28 11.82
C CYS A 11 59.86 12.51 11.15
N LEU A 12 60.04 11.21 10.93
CA LEU A 12 58.95 10.28 10.63
C LEU A 12 58.12 10.07 11.91
N ALA A 13 56.84 10.40 11.86
CA ALA A 13 55.85 9.93 12.83
C ALA A 13 55.12 8.73 12.21
N GLY A 14 55.30 7.55 12.80
CA GLY A 14 54.55 6.35 12.45
C GLY A 14 53.13 6.42 13.01
N SER A 15 52.12 6.50 12.14
CA SER A 15 50.72 6.34 12.53
C SER A 15 50.39 4.86 12.67
N ALA A 16 50.09 4.42 13.89
CA ALA A 16 49.50 3.11 14.14
C ALA A 16 48.05 3.12 13.65
N ILE A 17 47.75 2.29 12.66
CA ILE A 17 46.38 2.03 12.20
C ILE A 17 45.77 1.03 13.20
N VAL A 18 44.83 1.49 14.03
CA VAL A 18 43.98 0.61 14.84
C VAL A 18 42.85 0.12 13.93
N PRO A 19 42.67 -1.20 13.71
CA PRO A 19 41.55 -1.68 12.94
C PRO A 19 40.28 -1.51 13.79
N PHE A 20 39.35 -0.68 13.32
CA PHE A 20 37.97 -0.71 13.81
C PHE A 20 37.38 -2.05 13.41
N ALA A 21 37.33 -2.98 14.37
CA ALA A 21 36.49 -4.15 14.26
C ALA A 21 35.03 -3.68 14.29
N VAL A 22 34.41 -3.55 13.12
CA VAL A 22 32.95 -3.49 13.03
C VAL A 22 32.46 -4.85 13.47
N ALA A 23 31.96 -4.94 14.70
CA ALA A 23 31.24 -6.12 15.15
C ALA A 23 29.95 -6.21 14.33
N THR A 24 29.99 -6.94 13.23
CA THR A 24 28.78 -7.43 12.58
C THR A 24 28.19 -8.47 13.51
N ALA A 25 27.26 -8.06 14.37
CA ALA A 25 26.35 -9.01 14.99
C ALA A 25 25.58 -9.65 13.83
N THR A 26 25.98 -10.86 13.42
CA THR A 26 25.20 -11.70 12.53
C THR A 26 23.93 -12.04 13.29
N HIS A 27 22.84 -11.36 12.97
CA HIS A 27 21.55 -11.69 13.54
C HIS A 27 21.06 -12.94 12.80
N ALA A 28 21.47 -14.12 13.29
CA ALA A 28 20.96 -15.36 12.72
C ALA A 28 19.42 -15.30 12.74
N ALA A 29 18.80 -15.68 11.62
CA ALA A 29 17.34 -15.74 11.50
C ALA A 29 16.77 -16.49 12.72
N PRO A 30 15.64 -16.04 13.30
CA PRO A 30 15.03 -16.76 14.41
C PRO A 30 14.77 -18.22 14.03
N ALA A 31 14.85 -19.13 15.00
CA ALA A 31 14.73 -20.56 14.75
C ALA A 31 13.44 -20.90 13.97
N GLY A 32 13.56 -21.73 12.93
CA GLY A 32 12.43 -22.20 12.12
C GLY A 32 12.12 -21.35 10.89
N TYR A 33 12.67 -20.13 10.77
CA TYR A 33 12.52 -19.33 9.54
C TYR A 33 13.09 -20.05 8.32
N ASP A 34 14.18 -20.79 8.50
CA ASP A 34 14.84 -21.59 7.47
C ASP A 34 13.93 -22.66 6.83
N LYS A 35 12.76 -22.96 7.42
CA LYS A 35 11.73 -23.84 6.84
C LYS A 35 10.93 -23.21 5.69
N ILE A 36 11.00 -21.88 5.51
CA ILE A 36 10.26 -21.17 4.47
C ILE A 36 11.20 -20.83 3.31
N ASP A 37 11.22 -21.58 2.22
CA ASP A 37 12.09 -21.28 1.08
C ASP A 37 11.52 -20.17 0.18
N ASN A 38 10.20 -20.11 0.09
CA ASN A 38 9.48 -19.18 -0.78
C ASN A 38 8.57 -18.25 0.03
N VAL A 39 8.71 -16.94 -0.18
CA VAL A 39 7.79 -15.91 0.30
C VAL A 39 7.09 -15.29 -0.91
N VAL A 40 5.76 -15.39 -0.96
CA VAL A 40 4.92 -14.82 -2.02
C VAL A 40 4.05 -13.72 -1.43
N VAL A 41 4.12 -12.52 -1.99
CA VAL A 41 3.35 -11.35 -1.55
C VAL A 41 2.41 -10.94 -2.68
N ILE A 42 1.11 -11.03 -2.46
CA ILE A 42 0.07 -10.65 -3.40
C ILE A 42 -0.61 -9.39 -2.87
N TYR A 43 -0.65 -8.34 -3.69
CA TYR A 43 -1.03 -7.00 -3.24
C TYR A 43 -2.26 -6.49 -4.02
N ALA A 44 -3.45 -6.69 -3.48
CA ALA A 44 -4.74 -6.24 -4.04
C ALA A 44 -4.99 -4.73 -3.81
N GLU A 45 -6.19 -4.24 -4.14
CA GLU A 45 -6.65 -2.85 -4.07
C GLU A 45 -8.15 -2.74 -3.75
N ASN A 46 -8.67 -1.59 -3.41
CA ASN A 46 -8.32 -0.98 -2.15
C ASN A 46 -9.54 -1.16 -1.25
N ARG A 47 -9.34 -1.73 -0.06
CA ARG A 47 -10.44 -2.19 0.79
C ARG A 47 -10.03 -2.06 2.24
N SER A 48 -10.84 -1.39 3.04
CA SER A 48 -10.70 -1.46 4.50
C SER A 48 -11.07 -2.86 4.99
N PHE A 49 -10.59 -3.24 6.17
CA PHE A 49 -10.95 -4.53 6.75
C PHE A 49 -12.47 -4.63 6.97
N ASP A 50 -13.09 -3.60 7.55
CA ASP A 50 -14.52 -3.56 7.79
C ASP A 50 -15.37 -3.56 6.51
N ASN A 51 -14.84 -3.10 5.37
CA ASN A 51 -15.58 -3.10 4.11
C ASN A 51 -15.89 -4.51 3.60
N LEU A 52 -14.99 -5.48 3.77
CA LEU A 52 -15.16 -6.85 3.23
C LEU A 52 -15.21 -7.93 4.32
N TYR A 53 -14.45 -7.78 5.39
CA TYR A 53 -14.21 -8.81 6.41
C TYR A 53 -14.70 -8.39 7.80
N GLY A 54 -15.38 -7.25 7.91
CA GLY A 54 -15.96 -6.76 9.16
C GLY A 54 -16.99 -7.71 9.79
N SER A 55 -17.63 -8.59 9.01
CA SER A 55 -18.54 -9.62 9.52
C SER A 55 -17.84 -10.95 9.85
N PHE A 56 -16.51 -11.07 9.70
CA PHE A 56 -15.79 -12.34 9.86
C PHE A 56 -15.83 -12.84 11.32
N PRO A 57 -16.24 -14.10 11.57
CA PRO A 57 -16.35 -14.62 12.93
C PRO A 57 -15.03 -14.58 13.71
N GLY A 58 -15.06 -13.96 14.89
CA GLY A 58 -13.91 -13.86 15.79
C GLY A 58 -12.98 -12.67 15.51
N ALA A 59 -13.21 -11.92 14.43
CA ALA A 59 -12.47 -10.69 14.18
C ALA A 59 -12.97 -9.53 15.05
N ASP A 60 -12.08 -8.58 15.32
CA ASP A 60 -12.41 -7.23 15.77
C ASP A 60 -13.11 -6.47 14.61
N GLY A 61 -14.31 -6.89 14.25
CA GLY A 61 -15.06 -6.40 13.09
C GLY A 61 -16.24 -5.49 13.47
N LEU A 62 -17.17 -5.31 12.53
CA LEU A 62 -18.34 -4.42 12.65
C LEU A 62 -19.20 -4.68 13.90
N SER A 63 -19.21 -5.91 14.44
CA SER A 63 -19.92 -6.20 15.69
C SER A 63 -19.31 -5.53 16.94
N ASN A 64 -18.03 -5.14 16.87
CA ASN A 64 -17.32 -4.37 17.91
C ASN A 64 -17.39 -2.84 17.68
N ALA A 65 -17.82 -2.41 16.50
CA ALA A 65 -18.07 -1.01 16.18
C ALA A 65 -19.37 -0.52 16.84
N THR A 66 -19.29 -0.15 18.13
CA THR A 66 -20.43 0.44 18.85
C THR A 66 -21.02 1.64 18.09
N ALA A 67 -22.32 1.92 18.26
CA ALA A 67 -22.97 3.05 17.60
C ALA A 67 -22.26 4.41 17.83
N ASP A 68 -21.63 4.61 18.99
CA ASP A 68 -20.85 5.82 19.27
C ASP A 68 -19.51 5.86 18.53
N ARG A 69 -18.88 4.70 18.25
CA ARG A 69 -17.65 4.60 17.44
C ARG A 69 -17.92 4.69 15.93
N ALA A 70 -19.08 4.25 15.48
CA ALA A 70 -19.48 4.33 14.07
C ALA A 70 -20.03 5.71 13.68
N ARG A 71 -20.47 6.50 14.66
CA ARG A 71 -21.07 7.83 14.44
C ARG A 71 -20.06 8.78 13.80
N GLN A 72 -20.47 9.41 12.71
CA GLN A 72 -19.67 10.41 12.01
C GLN A 72 -20.04 11.82 12.44
N LEU A 73 -19.02 12.67 12.56
CA LEU A 73 -19.09 14.09 12.82
C LEU A 73 -18.97 14.86 11.51
N ASP A 74 -19.55 16.04 11.48
CA ASP A 74 -19.40 17.00 10.41
C ASP A 74 -18.11 17.83 10.61
N ARG A 75 -17.83 18.72 9.65
CA ARG A 75 -16.66 19.60 9.62
C ARG A 75 -16.59 20.59 10.79
N ASP A 76 -17.73 20.87 11.43
CA ASP A 76 -17.83 21.70 12.65
C ASP A 76 -17.67 20.89 13.94
N GLY A 77 -17.50 19.56 13.84
CA GLY A 77 -17.36 18.64 14.95
C GLY A 77 -18.68 18.22 15.61
N GLN A 78 -19.83 18.64 15.09
CA GLN A 78 -21.13 18.15 15.56
C GLN A 78 -21.47 16.81 14.88
N PRO A 79 -22.18 15.90 15.57
CA PRO A 79 -22.71 14.70 14.92
C PRO A 79 -23.59 15.04 13.71
N LEU A 80 -23.36 14.33 12.60
CA LEU A 80 -24.26 14.39 11.45
C LEU A 80 -25.63 13.82 11.84
N SER A 81 -26.70 14.53 11.47
CA SER A 81 -28.08 14.05 11.69
C SER A 81 -28.44 12.85 10.81
N GLU A 82 -27.85 12.80 9.62
CA GLU A 82 -27.95 11.75 8.60
C GLU A 82 -26.68 11.79 7.74
N LEU A 83 -26.43 10.77 6.93
CA LEU A 83 -25.36 10.83 5.93
C LEU A 83 -25.82 11.63 4.70
N PRO A 84 -24.90 12.36 4.04
CA PRO A 84 -25.18 12.92 2.73
C PRO A 84 -25.40 11.80 1.71
N PRO A 85 -26.10 12.06 0.59
CA PRO A 85 -26.17 11.10 -0.50
C PRO A 85 -24.77 10.75 -1.01
N ALA A 86 -24.63 9.57 -1.62
CA ALA A 86 -23.38 9.20 -2.28
C ALA A 86 -23.21 10.06 -3.55
N TRP A 87 -22.42 11.14 -3.47
CA TRP A 87 -22.26 12.09 -4.57
C TRP A 87 -21.70 11.43 -5.84
N GLY A 88 -22.34 11.74 -6.97
CA GLY A 88 -22.09 11.09 -8.25
C GLY A 88 -22.73 9.70 -8.41
N GLY A 89 -23.43 9.20 -7.38
CA GLY A 89 -23.96 7.84 -7.31
C GLY A 89 -23.01 6.86 -6.62
N LEU A 90 -23.56 5.75 -6.13
CA LEU A 90 -22.80 4.67 -5.47
C LEU A 90 -22.08 3.78 -6.49
N THR A 91 -22.74 3.47 -7.61
CA THR A 91 -22.17 2.69 -8.71
C THR A 91 -21.30 3.56 -9.61
N ALA A 92 -20.26 3.02 -10.22
CA ALA A 92 -19.42 3.78 -11.13
C ALA A 92 -20.18 4.29 -12.36
N LYS A 93 -19.69 5.37 -12.95
CA LYS A 93 -20.29 5.96 -14.14
C LYS A 93 -20.33 4.94 -15.28
N GLY A 94 -21.52 4.71 -15.82
CA GLY A 94 -21.73 3.78 -16.94
C GLY A 94 -22.00 2.33 -16.54
N VAL A 95 -22.01 2.03 -15.24
CA VAL A 95 -22.41 0.72 -14.68
C VAL A 95 -23.93 0.64 -14.61
N SER A 96 -24.47 -0.58 -14.81
CA SER A 96 -25.90 -0.89 -14.71
C SER A 96 -26.10 -2.15 -13.86
N PRO A 97 -27.08 -2.18 -12.93
CA PRO A 97 -27.96 -1.08 -12.56
C PRO A 97 -27.19 0.09 -11.93
N ALA A 98 -27.75 1.29 -12.03
CA ALA A 98 -27.16 2.47 -11.41
C ALA A 98 -27.85 2.75 -10.06
N VAL A 99 -27.04 3.01 -9.03
CA VAL A 99 -27.52 3.56 -7.76
C VAL A 99 -27.18 5.04 -7.72
N THR A 100 -28.22 5.87 -7.89
CA THR A 100 -28.12 7.32 -7.98
C THR A 100 -27.99 7.99 -6.62
N GLU A 101 -27.62 9.28 -6.60
CA GLU A 101 -27.60 10.10 -5.38
C GLU A 101 -28.96 10.07 -4.66
N ALA A 102 -30.06 10.17 -5.41
CA ALA A 102 -31.41 10.21 -4.85
C ALA A 102 -31.78 8.91 -4.11
N GLN A 103 -31.25 7.76 -4.54
CA GLN A 103 -31.48 6.48 -3.89
C GLN A 103 -30.70 6.32 -2.58
N SER A 104 -29.58 7.04 -2.43
CA SER A 104 -28.71 6.98 -1.25
C SER A 104 -28.88 8.17 -0.29
N ALA A 105 -29.91 8.99 -0.49
CA ALA A 105 -30.23 10.11 0.38
C ALA A 105 -30.82 9.64 1.73
N HIS A 106 -30.63 10.45 2.78
CA HIS A 106 -31.24 10.25 4.11
C HIS A 106 -30.88 8.92 4.81
N LEU A 107 -29.70 8.35 4.51
CA LEU A 107 -29.20 7.22 5.28
C LEU A 107 -28.90 7.63 6.72
N ALA A 108 -29.14 6.74 7.67
CA ALA A 108 -28.78 6.97 9.07
C ALA A 108 -27.26 7.18 9.20
N ASN A 109 -26.83 7.99 10.18
CA ASN A 109 -25.41 8.20 10.50
C ASN A 109 -24.78 6.95 11.15
N ALA A 110 -24.54 5.94 10.31
CA ALA A 110 -23.99 4.64 10.64
C ALA A 110 -23.42 3.98 9.37
N SER A 111 -22.62 2.93 9.54
CA SER A 111 -22.26 2.03 8.43
C SER A 111 -23.49 1.31 7.87
N PHE A 112 -23.49 1.03 6.57
CA PHE A 112 -24.59 0.31 5.90
C PHE A 112 -24.06 -0.73 4.92
N ALA A 113 -24.82 -1.79 4.73
CA ALA A 113 -24.51 -2.85 3.78
C ALA A 113 -24.92 -2.41 2.36
N ILE A 114 -23.97 -2.46 1.42
CA ILE A 114 -24.17 -2.15 0.00
C ILE A 114 -25.02 -3.24 -0.67
N ASP A 115 -24.85 -4.48 -0.22
CA ASP A 115 -25.50 -5.68 -0.72
C ASP A 115 -26.77 -6.07 0.05
N ASP A 116 -27.26 -5.23 0.96
CA ASP A 116 -28.51 -5.50 1.68
C ASP A 116 -29.68 -5.66 0.69
N PRO A 117 -30.35 -6.83 0.64
CA PRO A 117 -31.51 -7.05 -0.23
C PRO A 117 -32.70 -6.14 0.05
N GLN A 118 -32.78 -5.55 1.25
CA GLN A 118 -33.79 -4.56 1.63
C GLN A 118 -33.30 -3.11 1.43
N GLY A 119 -32.02 -2.94 1.13
CA GLY A 119 -31.37 -1.66 0.83
C GLY A 119 -31.12 -1.51 -0.67
N PHE A 120 -29.85 -1.37 -1.05
CA PHE A 120 -29.46 -1.18 -2.45
C PHE A 120 -29.46 -2.48 -3.26
N ALA A 121 -29.30 -3.63 -2.60
CA ALA A 121 -29.18 -4.95 -3.23
C ALA A 121 -28.07 -5.02 -4.31
N GLU A 122 -27.00 -4.25 -4.15
CA GLU A 122 -25.90 -4.21 -5.12
C GLU A 122 -24.88 -5.30 -4.82
N ALA A 123 -24.77 -6.26 -5.74
CA ALA A 123 -23.85 -7.37 -5.59
C ALA A 123 -22.37 -6.91 -5.62
N PRO A 124 -21.44 -7.65 -4.99
CA PRO A 124 -20.01 -7.35 -5.07
C PRO A 124 -19.42 -7.43 -6.50
N SER A 125 -20.17 -7.97 -7.46
CA SER A 125 -19.85 -7.98 -8.89
C SER A 125 -20.20 -6.66 -9.62
N VAL A 126 -20.82 -5.71 -8.92
CA VAL A 126 -21.15 -4.38 -9.46
C VAL A 126 -20.04 -3.41 -9.07
N ILE A 127 -19.46 -2.74 -10.06
CA ILE A 127 -18.38 -1.78 -9.85
C ILE A 127 -18.95 -0.53 -9.16
N THR A 128 -18.54 -0.29 -7.92
CA THR A 128 -18.79 0.96 -7.19
C THR A 128 -17.97 2.10 -7.79
N ARG A 129 -18.34 3.36 -7.56
CA ARG A 129 -17.45 4.48 -7.90
C ARG A 129 -16.16 4.40 -7.08
N ASP A 130 -15.12 5.07 -7.56
CA ASP A 130 -13.88 5.26 -6.81
C ASP A 130 -14.03 6.35 -5.73
N LEU A 131 -13.35 6.22 -4.60
CA LEU A 131 -13.40 7.16 -3.48
C LEU A 131 -12.03 7.82 -3.31
N TRP A 132 -11.96 9.02 -2.72
CA TRP A 132 -10.68 9.57 -2.31
C TRP A 132 -10.04 8.74 -1.19
N HIS A 133 -8.82 8.28 -1.48
CA HIS A 133 -7.89 7.63 -0.56
C HIS A 133 -6.57 8.40 -0.59
N ARG A 134 -6.58 9.63 -0.04
CA ARG A 134 -5.46 10.59 -0.18
C ARG A 134 -4.81 10.92 1.15
N PHE A 135 -3.51 11.20 1.13
CA PHE A 135 -2.64 11.27 2.31
C PHE A 135 -3.17 12.19 3.43
N TYR A 136 -3.53 13.43 3.10
CA TYR A 136 -3.99 14.38 4.12
C TYR A 136 -5.46 14.14 4.50
N GLN A 137 -6.29 13.81 3.52
CA GLN A 137 -7.70 13.52 3.75
C GLN A 137 -7.86 12.35 4.72
N GLU A 138 -7.13 11.25 4.53
CA GLU A 138 -7.20 10.11 5.43
C GLU A 138 -6.83 10.51 6.87
N GLN A 139 -5.81 11.35 7.07
CA GLN A 139 -5.48 11.88 8.39
C GLN A 139 -6.62 12.73 8.99
N MET A 140 -7.26 13.57 8.17
CA MET A 140 -8.42 14.37 8.58
C MET A 140 -9.65 13.49 8.88
N GLN A 141 -9.80 12.36 8.19
CA GLN A 141 -10.87 11.37 8.38
C GLN A 141 -10.66 10.54 9.67
N ILE A 142 -9.42 10.15 9.95
CA ILE A 142 -8.99 9.44 11.16
C ILE A 142 -9.14 10.30 12.43
N ASP A 143 -9.03 11.64 12.31
CA ASP A 143 -9.19 12.63 13.40
C ASP A 143 -8.40 12.27 14.68
N GLY A 144 -7.14 11.87 14.51
CA GLY A 144 -6.29 11.47 15.64
C GLY A 144 -6.66 10.12 16.27
N GLY A 145 -7.30 9.23 15.51
CA GLY A 145 -7.65 7.86 15.91
C GLY A 145 -9.08 7.72 16.45
N LYS A 146 -9.95 8.70 16.19
CA LYS A 146 -11.38 8.58 16.50
C LYS A 146 -12.16 7.94 15.36
N ASN A 147 -11.63 8.02 14.14
CA ASN A 147 -12.24 7.52 12.90
C ASN A 147 -13.68 8.02 12.72
N ASP A 148 -13.96 9.25 13.10
CA ASP A 148 -15.30 9.83 13.17
C ASP A 148 -15.52 10.96 12.14
N LYS A 149 -14.61 11.17 11.19
CA LYS A 149 -14.72 12.23 10.16
C LYS A 149 -14.53 11.74 8.74
N PHE A 150 -14.75 10.46 8.48
CA PHE A 150 -14.67 9.88 7.14
C PHE A 150 -15.64 10.58 6.18
N VAL A 151 -16.88 10.77 6.62
CA VAL A 151 -17.92 11.46 5.85
C VAL A 151 -17.65 12.95 5.67
N ALA A 152 -17.06 13.61 6.69
CA ALA A 152 -16.76 15.04 6.63
C ALA A 152 -15.78 15.39 5.49
N TRP A 153 -14.81 14.50 5.24
CA TRP A 153 -13.66 14.76 4.38
C TRP A 153 -13.53 13.84 3.17
N ALA A 154 -14.50 12.97 2.91
CA ALA A 154 -14.60 12.18 1.68
C ALA A 154 -15.19 12.99 0.51
N ASP A 155 -14.93 12.53 -0.73
CA ASP A 155 -15.60 13.01 -1.95
C ASP A 155 -16.80 12.15 -2.37
N SER A 156 -17.05 11.07 -1.64
CA SER A 156 -18.00 10.02 -2.02
C SER A 156 -19.30 10.04 -1.24
N GLY A 157 -19.47 11.03 -0.35
CA GLY A 157 -20.65 11.16 0.50
C GLY A 157 -20.81 9.94 1.42
N SER A 158 -22.01 9.36 1.48
CA SER A 158 -22.28 8.19 2.32
C SER A 158 -21.50 6.94 1.95
N LEU A 159 -21.07 6.76 0.69
CA LEU A 159 -20.43 5.51 0.25
C LEU A 159 -19.18 5.15 1.07
N VAL A 160 -18.50 6.14 1.63
CA VAL A 160 -17.37 5.93 2.56
C VAL A 160 -17.72 5.00 3.73
N MET A 161 -18.99 4.93 4.14
CA MET A 161 -19.50 4.09 5.24
C MET A 161 -20.07 2.74 4.77
N GLY A 162 -19.97 2.44 3.47
CA GLY A 162 -20.49 1.20 2.88
C GLY A 162 -19.61 -0.01 3.16
N HIS A 163 -20.22 -1.17 3.38
CA HIS A 163 -19.57 -2.47 3.49
C HIS A 163 -20.36 -3.56 2.75
N TYR A 164 -19.73 -4.70 2.53
CA TYR A 164 -20.35 -5.91 1.99
C TYR A 164 -20.41 -7.01 3.05
N ASP A 165 -21.35 -7.94 2.93
CA ASP A 165 -21.20 -9.24 3.59
C ASP A 165 -20.23 -10.12 2.79
N GLY A 166 -18.97 -10.18 3.22
CA GLY A 166 -17.95 -10.99 2.57
C GLY A 166 -18.14 -12.50 2.69
N SER A 167 -19.17 -12.99 3.39
CA SER A 167 -19.34 -14.43 3.69
C SER A 167 -19.43 -15.33 2.45
N ILE A 168 -19.82 -14.77 1.31
CA ILE A 168 -19.92 -15.45 0.02
C ILE A 168 -18.62 -15.43 -0.80
N LEU A 169 -17.63 -14.62 -0.42
CA LEU A 169 -16.41 -14.43 -1.18
C LEU A 169 -15.49 -15.67 -1.10
N PRO A 170 -14.87 -16.10 -2.21
CA PRO A 170 -13.86 -17.15 -2.20
C PRO A 170 -12.73 -16.97 -1.16
N MET A 171 -12.17 -15.76 -1.03
CA MET A 171 -11.11 -15.50 -0.04
C MET A 171 -11.60 -15.59 1.41
N TRP A 172 -12.89 -15.43 1.68
CA TRP A 172 -13.46 -15.76 2.99
C TRP A 172 -13.26 -17.23 3.36
N GLN A 173 -13.38 -18.14 2.40
CA GLN A 173 -13.11 -19.55 2.63
C GLN A 173 -11.61 -19.81 2.84
N VAL A 174 -10.75 -19.03 2.19
CA VAL A 174 -9.30 -19.04 2.44
C VAL A 174 -8.99 -18.57 3.87
N ALA A 175 -9.61 -17.49 4.35
CA ALA A 175 -9.49 -17.02 5.74
C ALA A 175 -9.94 -18.09 6.75
N LYS A 176 -11.05 -18.80 6.48
CA LYS A 176 -11.49 -19.91 7.34
C LYS A 176 -10.49 -21.07 7.39
N LYS A 177 -9.76 -21.30 6.29
CA LYS A 177 -8.78 -22.40 6.18
C LYS A 177 -7.45 -22.04 6.85
N TYR A 178 -7.00 -20.80 6.70
CA TYR A 178 -5.71 -20.32 7.18
C TYR A 178 -5.86 -19.25 8.25
N VAL A 179 -5.06 -18.19 8.19
CA VAL A 179 -5.09 -17.08 9.13
C VAL A 179 -5.53 -15.82 8.42
N ILE A 180 -6.45 -15.09 9.03
CA ILE A 180 -6.74 -13.70 8.69
C ILE A 180 -6.23 -12.81 9.84
N ALA A 181 -5.49 -11.75 9.51
CA ALA A 181 -5.05 -10.77 10.49
C ALA A 181 -6.03 -9.60 10.52
N ASP A 182 -6.61 -9.33 11.68
CA ASP A 182 -7.59 -8.25 11.89
C ASP A 182 -6.97 -7.02 12.57
N ASN A 183 -5.65 -6.97 12.66
CA ASN A 183 -4.91 -5.84 13.21
C ASN A 183 -3.72 -5.47 12.29
N PHE A 184 -3.96 -5.55 10.98
CA PHE A 184 -3.01 -5.25 9.92
C PHE A 184 -3.35 -3.90 9.27
N PHE A 185 -2.44 -2.94 9.36
CA PHE A 185 -2.62 -1.58 8.85
C PHE A 185 -1.85 -1.34 7.54
N GLN A 186 -2.35 -0.46 6.68
CA GLN A 186 -1.56 0.00 5.54
C GLN A 186 -0.31 0.76 6.02
N GLY A 187 0.82 0.55 5.34
CA GLY A 187 2.13 1.03 5.79
C GLY A 187 2.24 2.56 5.92
N ALA A 188 1.48 3.30 5.13
CA ALA A 188 1.43 4.75 5.12
C ALA A 188 0.00 5.29 4.92
N PHE A 189 -0.25 6.54 5.30
CA PHE A 189 -1.49 7.22 4.96
C PHE A 189 -1.65 7.39 3.44
N GLY A 190 -2.88 7.48 2.95
CA GLY A 190 -3.24 7.72 1.58
C GLY A 190 -3.14 6.49 0.68
N GLY A 191 -3.05 6.77 -0.61
CA GLY A 191 -3.34 5.79 -1.66
C GLY A 191 -2.21 4.82 -2.02
N SER A 192 -2.50 4.03 -3.05
CA SER A 192 -1.66 2.96 -3.59
C SER A 192 -0.20 3.36 -3.76
N PHE A 193 0.05 4.52 -4.39
CA PHE A 193 1.40 4.99 -4.69
C PHE A 193 2.33 4.92 -3.47
N LEU A 194 1.96 5.54 -2.35
CA LEU A 194 2.85 5.62 -1.19
C LEU A 194 2.96 4.26 -0.46
N ASN A 195 1.87 3.50 -0.40
CA ASN A 195 1.87 2.19 0.23
C ASN A 195 2.74 1.16 -0.52
N HIS A 196 2.86 1.27 -1.85
CA HIS A 196 3.82 0.45 -2.61
C HIS A 196 5.29 0.83 -2.29
N PHE A 197 5.61 2.10 -2.00
CA PHE A 197 6.93 2.48 -1.46
C PHE A 197 7.13 1.94 -0.04
N ALA A 198 6.10 1.99 0.80
CA ALA A 198 6.14 1.39 2.14
C ALA A 198 6.49 -0.10 2.06
N LEU A 199 5.96 -0.85 1.08
CA LEU A 199 6.23 -2.26 0.85
C LEU A 199 7.66 -2.57 0.35
N VAL A 200 8.26 -1.72 -0.47
CA VAL A 200 9.56 -2.06 -1.09
C VAL A 200 10.77 -1.39 -0.47
N CYS A 201 10.61 -0.27 0.25
CA CYS A 201 11.74 0.44 0.87
C CYS A 201 11.46 0.90 2.31
N ALA A 202 10.22 0.74 2.80
CA ALA A 202 9.75 1.39 4.04
C ALA A 202 10.06 2.91 4.06
N CYS A 203 10.02 3.56 2.89
CA CYS A 203 10.48 4.93 2.71
C CYS A 203 9.41 5.78 2.04
N THR A 204 9.60 7.10 2.09
CA THR A 204 8.73 8.07 1.40
C THR A 204 9.55 8.73 0.29
N PRO A 205 9.08 8.70 -0.96
CA PRO A 205 9.80 9.29 -2.08
C PRO A 205 9.95 10.81 -1.93
N TYR A 206 11.06 11.34 -2.44
CA TYR A 206 11.40 12.75 -2.34
C TYR A 206 11.56 13.39 -3.72
N TYR A 207 11.01 14.60 -3.88
CA TYR A 207 11.13 15.42 -5.09
C TYR A 207 12.08 16.60 -4.82
N PRO A 208 13.34 16.56 -5.26
CA PRO A 208 14.29 17.63 -5.00
C PRO A 208 13.90 18.94 -5.69
N ASN A 209 13.92 20.05 -4.93
CA ASN A 209 13.63 21.42 -5.41
C ASN A 209 12.27 21.54 -6.12
N ALA A 210 11.23 20.90 -5.60
CA ALA A 210 9.90 20.92 -6.22
C ALA A 210 9.33 22.34 -6.41
N ASP A 211 9.68 23.28 -5.53
CA ASP A 211 9.30 24.69 -5.62
C ASP A 211 9.86 25.42 -6.85
N LYS A 212 10.87 24.84 -7.50
CA LYS A 212 11.55 25.34 -8.70
C LYS A 212 11.39 24.42 -9.90
N SER A 213 10.52 23.41 -9.80
CA SER A 213 10.29 22.42 -10.85
C SER A 213 8.88 22.55 -11.44
N PRO A 214 8.58 21.79 -12.51
CA PRO A 214 7.21 21.68 -13.02
C PRO A 214 6.20 21.19 -11.99
N ALA A 215 6.65 20.50 -10.94
CA ALA A 215 5.79 20.00 -9.86
C ALA A 215 5.40 21.07 -8.82
N LYS A 216 5.91 22.31 -8.91
CA LYS A 216 5.54 23.40 -7.99
C LYS A 216 4.02 23.54 -7.76
N PRO A 217 3.14 23.44 -8.79
CA PRO A 217 1.70 23.57 -8.58
C PRO A 217 1.07 22.40 -7.81
N THR A 218 1.79 21.28 -7.63
CA THR A 218 1.31 20.09 -6.93
C THR A 218 1.78 20.03 -5.48
N ILE A 219 2.42 21.09 -4.96
CA ILE A 219 2.72 21.21 -3.54
C ILE A 219 1.42 21.53 -2.78
N ALA A 220 1.09 20.67 -1.81
CA ALA A 220 -0.08 20.81 -0.97
C ALA A 220 -0.01 22.06 -0.11
N LYS A 221 -1.17 22.68 0.16
CA LYS A 221 -1.29 23.74 1.15
C LYS A 221 -1.88 23.14 2.42
N VAL A 222 -1.04 23.10 3.45
CA VAL A 222 -1.29 22.42 4.72
C VAL A 222 -1.37 23.48 5.82
N ASP A 223 -2.25 23.26 6.78
CA ASP A 223 -2.37 24.09 7.97
C ASP A 223 -1.18 23.90 8.93
N ALA A 224 -1.12 24.72 9.97
CA ALA A 224 0.01 24.75 10.90
C ALA A 224 0.20 23.45 11.71
N ASP A 225 -0.81 22.57 11.75
CA ASP A 225 -0.72 21.25 12.37
C ASP A 225 0.16 20.26 11.56
N GLY A 226 0.39 20.55 10.28
CA GLY A 226 1.16 19.70 9.37
C GLY A 226 0.41 18.46 8.86
N THR A 227 -0.85 18.26 9.25
CA THR A 227 -1.64 17.05 8.97
C THR A 227 -2.97 17.35 8.28
N SER A 228 -3.43 18.60 8.29
CA SER A 228 -4.69 19.02 7.67
C SER A 228 -4.45 19.90 6.45
N LEU A 229 -5.21 19.66 5.37
CA LEU A 229 -5.22 20.57 4.22
C LEU A 229 -5.94 21.87 4.58
N THR A 230 -5.42 23.00 4.09
CA THR A 230 -6.13 24.28 4.19
C THR A 230 -7.42 24.22 3.36
N VAL A 231 -8.55 24.27 4.05
CA VAL A 231 -9.89 24.28 3.45
C VAL A 231 -10.09 25.58 2.65
N ALA A 232 -10.64 25.47 1.43
CA ALA A 232 -10.92 26.63 0.59
C ALA A 232 -12.08 27.47 1.17
N GLU A 233 -12.04 28.80 0.99
CA GLU A 233 -13.06 29.70 1.52
C GLU A 233 -14.48 29.37 1.00
N ASN A 234 -14.57 28.91 -0.26
CA ASN A 234 -15.80 28.51 -0.93
C ASN A 234 -16.15 27.02 -0.78
N ALA A 235 -15.49 26.30 0.13
CA ALA A 235 -15.86 24.94 0.48
C ALA A 235 -17.23 24.92 1.17
N PRO A 236 -18.09 23.91 0.91
CA PRO A 236 -19.31 23.72 1.68
C PRO A 236 -18.99 23.59 3.17
N LYS A 237 -19.80 24.20 4.04
CA LYS A 237 -19.53 24.22 5.49
C LYS A 237 -19.92 22.91 6.16
N SER A 238 -20.93 22.23 5.64
CA SER A 238 -21.36 20.90 6.05
C SER A 238 -21.06 19.87 4.97
N ALA A 239 -20.78 18.64 5.38
CA ALA A 239 -20.81 17.48 4.50
C ALA A 239 -22.21 17.19 3.96
N LEU A 240 -23.29 17.74 4.50
CA LEU A 240 -24.63 17.66 3.88
C LEU A 240 -24.78 18.57 2.65
N ASP A 241 -23.94 19.62 2.55
CA ASP A 241 -24.01 20.61 1.47
C ASP A 241 -23.13 20.27 0.25
N GLY A 242 -22.27 19.25 0.37
CA GLY A 242 -21.38 18.80 -0.71
C GLY A 242 -19.97 18.40 -0.27
N ALA A 243 -19.23 17.87 -1.24
CA ALA A 243 -17.83 17.45 -1.08
C ALA A 243 -16.92 18.60 -0.63
N PRO A 244 -15.88 18.32 0.18
CA PRO A 244 -14.95 19.33 0.65
C PRO A 244 -14.15 19.94 -0.51
N LYS A 245 -13.64 21.15 -0.30
CA LYS A 245 -12.73 21.82 -1.24
C LYS A 245 -11.52 22.34 -0.49
N PHE A 246 -10.34 22.14 -1.07
CA PHE A 246 -9.07 22.56 -0.48
C PHE A 246 -8.39 23.59 -1.37
N VAL A 247 -7.54 24.43 -0.77
CA VAL A 247 -6.76 25.42 -1.53
C VAL A 247 -5.76 24.73 -2.47
N SER A 248 -5.10 23.67 -1.99
CA SER A 248 -4.25 22.79 -2.80
C SER A 248 -4.06 21.45 -2.07
N ASP A 249 -4.60 20.37 -2.60
CA ASP A 249 -4.46 19.00 -2.07
C ASP A 249 -3.12 18.36 -2.48
N GLY A 250 -2.69 18.59 -3.71
CA GLY A 250 -1.32 18.32 -4.17
C GLY A 250 -0.89 16.84 -4.21
N THR A 251 0.25 16.58 -4.83
CA THR A 251 0.96 15.29 -4.76
C THR A 251 2.17 15.32 -3.85
N LEU A 252 2.62 16.52 -3.50
CA LEU A 252 3.83 16.77 -2.73
C LEU A 252 3.48 17.48 -1.42
N THR A 253 4.15 17.10 -0.34
CA THR A 253 4.13 17.86 0.91
C THR A 253 4.85 19.21 0.74
N PRO A 254 4.65 20.18 1.65
CA PRO A 254 5.38 21.46 1.64
C PRO A 254 6.92 21.31 1.70
N ASP A 255 7.41 20.21 2.27
CA ASP A 255 8.82 19.82 2.33
C ASP A 255 9.21 18.78 1.26
N PHE A 256 8.41 18.68 0.20
CA PHE A 256 8.69 18.02 -1.08
C PHE A 256 8.76 16.48 -1.07
N TYR A 257 8.11 15.83 -0.11
CA TYR A 257 7.89 14.39 -0.17
C TYR A 257 6.66 14.09 -1.03
N ALA A 258 6.75 13.07 -1.89
CA ALA A 258 5.62 12.62 -2.68
C ALA A 258 4.74 11.68 -1.85
N VAL A 259 3.48 12.08 -1.66
CA VAL A 259 2.53 11.40 -0.77
C VAL A 259 1.22 11.01 -1.45
N ASN A 260 0.91 11.59 -2.61
CA ASN A 260 -0.16 11.10 -3.48
C ASN A 260 0.42 10.74 -4.86
N THR A 261 -0.39 10.05 -5.68
CA THR A 261 0.04 9.46 -6.96
C THR A 261 0.85 10.41 -7.84
N MET A 262 2.12 10.05 -8.01
CA MET A 262 3.00 10.51 -9.08
C MET A 262 3.27 9.35 -10.03
N GLN A 263 3.89 9.64 -11.17
CA GLN A 263 4.17 8.66 -12.23
C GLN A 263 5.65 8.32 -12.29
N PRO A 264 6.01 7.08 -12.65
CA PRO A 264 7.41 6.67 -12.68
C PRO A 264 8.21 7.46 -13.72
N PRO A 265 9.51 7.71 -13.47
CA PRO A 265 10.41 8.39 -14.40
C PRO A 265 10.72 7.54 -15.64
N TYR A 266 10.35 6.26 -15.65
CA TYR A 266 10.67 5.30 -16.69
C TYR A 266 9.40 4.67 -17.27
N GLN A 267 9.38 4.39 -18.57
CA GLN A 267 8.29 3.65 -19.19
C GLN A 267 8.24 2.20 -18.66
N PRO A 268 7.06 1.58 -18.52
CA PRO A 268 5.75 2.16 -18.77
C PRO A 268 5.38 3.18 -17.68
N SER A 269 4.89 4.34 -18.10
CA SER A 269 4.45 5.46 -17.25
C SER A 269 3.19 6.08 -17.85
N ALA A 270 2.30 6.64 -17.02
CA ALA A 270 1.16 7.39 -17.57
C ALA A 270 1.60 8.70 -18.25
N ASN A 271 2.81 9.17 -17.92
CA ASN A 271 3.42 10.31 -18.61
C ASN A 271 4.18 9.80 -19.84
N PRO A 272 3.84 10.27 -21.05
CA PRO A 272 4.54 9.86 -22.26
C PRO A 272 5.99 10.37 -22.24
N PRO A 273 6.87 9.83 -23.10
CA PRO A 273 8.18 10.42 -23.33
C PRO A 273 8.07 11.86 -23.84
N ALA A 274 9.08 12.68 -23.55
CA ALA A 274 9.20 14.01 -24.15
C ALA A 274 9.28 13.87 -25.69
N LYS A 275 8.77 14.85 -26.44
CA LYS A 275 8.64 14.81 -27.91
C LYS A 275 9.91 14.38 -28.66
N ASP A 276 11.08 14.76 -28.16
CA ASP A 276 12.40 14.44 -28.71
C ASP A 276 13.30 13.73 -27.67
N GLY A 277 12.69 13.18 -26.62
CA GLY A 277 13.39 12.48 -25.53
C GLY A 277 13.60 10.99 -25.81
N ASP A 278 14.32 10.32 -24.91
CA ASP A 278 14.43 8.87 -24.93
C ASP A 278 13.06 8.24 -24.65
N ALA A 279 12.61 7.37 -25.55
CA ALA A 279 11.32 6.69 -25.47
C ALA A 279 11.20 5.78 -24.24
N ALA A 280 12.30 5.43 -23.57
CA ALA A 280 12.29 4.64 -22.36
C ALA A 280 11.99 5.46 -21.09
N TYR A 281 11.95 6.79 -21.18
CA TYR A 281 11.76 7.69 -20.05
C TYR A 281 10.42 8.42 -20.14
N ALA A 282 9.84 8.74 -18.98
CA ALA A 282 8.71 9.66 -18.89
C ALA A 282 9.20 11.11 -19.03
N ASP A 283 8.36 12.00 -19.57
CA ASP A 283 8.70 13.42 -19.70
C ASP A 283 8.94 14.04 -18.30
N PRO A 284 10.17 14.49 -17.96
CA PRO A 284 10.45 15.13 -16.68
C PRO A 284 9.80 16.52 -16.57
N ALA A 285 9.31 17.09 -17.67
CA ALA A 285 8.56 18.34 -17.67
C ALA A 285 7.10 18.18 -17.21
N ALA A 286 6.58 16.95 -17.15
CA ALA A 286 5.25 16.71 -16.58
C ALA A 286 5.30 16.85 -15.05
N ALA A 287 4.40 17.67 -14.49
CA ALA A 287 4.34 17.97 -13.06
C ALA A 287 4.16 16.71 -12.17
N THR A 288 3.62 15.64 -12.73
CA THR A 288 3.39 14.36 -12.04
C THR A 288 4.53 13.36 -12.21
N THR A 289 5.57 13.62 -13.01
CA THR A 289 6.72 12.71 -13.13
C THR A 289 7.58 12.83 -11.87
N LEU A 290 7.68 11.75 -11.09
CA LEU A 290 8.60 11.70 -9.96
C LEU A 290 10.03 11.45 -10.47
N PRO A 291 11.02 12.26 -10.07
CA PRO A 291 12.42 11.98 -10.39
C PRO A 291 12.88 10.60 -9.87
N PRO A 292 13.91 9.99 -10.45
CA PRO A 292 14.46 8.73 -9.96
C PRO A 292 14.81 8.77 -8.47
N GLN A 293 14.39 7.73 -7.76
CA GLN A 293 14.65 7.53 -6.34
C GLN A 293 15.93 6.71 -6.16
N HIS A 294 16.60 6.93 -5.03
CA HIS A 294 17.93 6.36 -4.75
C HIS A 294 18.03 5.69 -3.37
N GLU A 295 16.91 5.59 -2.64
CA GLU A 295 16.88 4.84 -1.39
C GLU A 295 17.05 3.34 -1.66
N ILE A 296 17.64 2.64 -0.68
CA ILE A 296 17.82 1.19 -0.75
C ILE A 296 16.46 0.50 -0.61
N THR A 297 16.16 -0.40 -1.54
CA THR A 297 14.97 -1.24 -1.51
C THR A 297 15.26 -2.61 -0.91
N ILE A 298 14.20 -3.34 -0.53
CA ILE A 298 14.29 -4.75 -0.15
C ILE A 298 14.85 -5.60 -1.31
N GLY A 299 14.52 -5.24 -2.54
CA GLY A 299 15.07 -5.87 -3.75
C GLY A 299 16.59 -5.73 -3.86
N ASP A 300 17.12 -4.54 -3.57
CA ASP A 300 18.57 -4.31 -3.56
C ASP A 300 19.28 -5.18 -2.49
N LEU A 301 18.67 -5.30 -1.31
CA LEU A 301 19.20 -6.14 -0.23
C LEU A 301 19.16 -7.64 -0.57
N LEU A 302 18.07 -8.11 -1.18
CA LEU A 302 17.95 -9.49 -1.66
C LEU A 302 18.99 -9.80 -2.74
N SER A 303 19.14 -8.92 -3.74
CA SER A 303 20.16 -9.07 -4.79
C SER A 303 21.57 -9.06 -4.21
N LEU A 304 21.87 -8.19 -3.24
CA LEU A 304 23.17 -8.14 -2.57
C LEU A 304 23.48 -9.43 -1.80
N LYS A 305 22.46 -10.07 -1.21
CA LYS A 305 22.58 -11.36 -0.51
C LYS A 305 22.60 -12.56 -1.47
N GLY A 306 22.32 -12.35 -2.76
CA GLY A 306 22.21 -13.42 -3.75
C GLY A 306 20.91 -14.23 -3.64
N VAL A 307 19.88 -13.67 -3.01
CA VAL A 307 18.55 -14.29 -2.91
C VAL A 307 17.75 -13.94 -4.16
N SER A 308 17.22 -14.96 -4.84
CA SER A 308 16.41 -14.74 -6.04
C SER A 308 15.08 -14.07 -5.68
N TRP A 309 14.72 -13.04 -6.44
CA TRP A 309 13.44 -12.36 -6.25
C TRP A 309 12.90 -11.79 -7.55
N ALA A 310 11.59 -11.50 -7.59
CA ALA A 310 10.98 -10.76 -8.68
C ALA A 310 9.69 -10.04 -8.25
N TRP A 311 9.35 -8.98 -8.97
CA TRP A 311 8.02 -8.40 -8.98
C TRP A 311 7.31 -8.73 -10.29
N TYR A 312 6.19 -9.42 -10.20
CA TYR A 312 5.29 -9.73 -11.30
C TYR A 312 4.17 -8.69 -11.37
N SER A 313 4.13 -7.95 -12.48
CA SER A 313 3.08 -6.98 -12.76
C SER A 313 2.12 -7.53 -13.82
N GLY A 314 0.83 -7.67 -13.49
CA GLY A 314 -0.18 -8.03 -14.48
C GLY A 314 -0.20 -7.04 -15.65
N ALA A 315 -0.23 -7.53 -16.89
CA ALA A 315 -0.25 -6.73 -18.11
C ALA A 315 0.94 -5.75 -18.34
N TRP A 316 2.07 -5.93 -17.66
CA TRP A 316 3.27 -5.10 -17.83
C TRP A 316 3.76 -5.04 -19.28
N ARG A 317 3.81 -6.19 -19.96
CA ARG A 317 4.24 -6.26 -21.36
C ARG A 317 3.28 -5.52 -22.29
N ALA A 318 1.98 -5.64 -22.05
CA ALA A 318 0.98 -4.91 -22.81
C ALA A 318 1.13 -3.39 -22.65
N ALA A 319 1.48 -2.92 -21.45
CA ALA A 319 1.78 -1.51 -21.22
C ALA A 319 3.03 -1.03 -21.95
N LEU A 320 4.12 -1.79 -21.90
CA LEU A 320 5.35 -1.50 -22.64
C LEU A 320 5.14 -1.46 -24.16
N ASP A 321 4.25 -2.31 -24.68
CA ASP A 321 3.92 -2.37 -26.11
C ASP A 321 2.93 -1.28 -26.55
N GLY A 322 2.53 -0.36 -25.66
CA GLY A 322 1.56 0.70 -25.95
C GLY A 322 0.12 0.21 -26.10
N LYS A 323 -0.21 -0.95 -25.53
CA LYS A 323 -1.52 -1.61 -25.62
C LYS A 323 -2.30 -1.57 -24.30
N ASN A 324 -1.91 -0.71 -23.36
CA ASN A 324 -2.67 -0.52 -22.14
C ASN A 324 -4.04 0.11 -22.44
N ALA A 325 -5.10 -0.39 -21.83
CA ALA A 325 -6.46 0.11 -22.01
C ALA A 325 -7.34 -0.22 -20.79
N THR A 326 -8.32 0.63 -20.50
CA THR A 326 -9.31 0.43 -19.44
C THR A 326 -10.64 -0.02 -20.08
N PRO A 327 -11.29 -1.09 -19.59
CA PRO A 327 -10.98 -1.84 -18.36
C PRO A 327 -9.92 -2.94 -18.52
N VAL A 328 -9.59 -3.37 -19.75
CA VAL A 328 -8.64 -4.48 -19.99
C VAL A 328 -7.70 -4.11 -21.14
N PRO A 329 -6.37 -4.32 -21.01
CA PRO A 329 -5.69 -5.06 -19.95
C PRO A 329 -5.26 -4.24 -18.72
N ASN A 330 -5.61 -2.96 -18.63
CA ASN A 330 -5.44 -2.05 -17.47
C ASN A 330 -4.25 -2.34 -16.54
N PHE A 331 -3.06 -1.99 -16.99
CA PHE A 331 -1.87 -1.87 -16.16
C PHE A 331 -1.88 -0.52 -15.40
N GLN A 332 -1.69 -0.58 -14.09
CA GLN A 332 -1.59 0.60 -13.23
C GLN A 332 -0.14 1.02 -13.05
N PHE A 333 0.26 2.08 -13.76
CA PHE A 333 1.66 2.53 -13.85
C PHE A 333 2.33 2.79 -12.51
N HIS A 334 1.57 3.32 -11.54
CA HIS A 334 2.09 3.70 -10.25
C HIS A 334 2.16 2.54 -9.24
N HIS A 335 1.72 1.33 -9.62
CA HIS A 335 1.74 0.13 -8.77
C HIS A 335 2.95 -0.77 -9.04
N GLN A 336 3.88 -0.36 -9.91
CA GLN A 336 5.20 -0.97 -10.01
C GLN A 336 6.23 -0.11 -9.28
N PRO A 337 6.42 -0.30 -7.96
CA PRO A 337 7.24 0.60 -7.15
C PRO A 337 8.72 0.59 -7.53
N PHE A 338 9.25 -0.54 -8.03
CA PHE A 338 10.65 -0.60 -8.43
C PHE A 338 10.95 0.25 -9.67
N ASN A 339 9.94 0.56 -10.50
CA ASN A 339 10.08 1.41 -11.70
C ASN A 339 10.32 2.90 -11.35
N TYR A 340 10.42 3.25 -10.07
CA TYR A 340 10.80 4.57 -9.59
C TYR A 340 12.27 4.71 -9.22
N PHE A 341 13.00 3.59 -9.06
CA PHE A 341 14.35 3.59 -8.50
C PHE A 341 15.40 3.49 -9.60
N ALA A 342 16.47 4.28 -9.47
CA ALA A 342 17.52 4.37 -10.49
C ALA A 342 18.20 3.02 -10.78
N ASN A 343 18.27 2.11 -9.81
CA ASN A 343 18.83 0.77 -10.00
C ASN A 343 18.03 -0.09 -11.00
N PHE A 344 16.75 0.24 -11.23
CA PHE A 344 15.85 -0.47 -12.14
C PHE A 344 15.49 0.37 -13.39
N ALA A 345 16.31 1.37 -13.70
CA ALA A 345 16.18 2.15 -14.92
C ALA A 345 16.23 1.24 -16.18
N PRO A 346 15.62 1.65 -17.30
CA PRO A 346 15.70 0.92 -18.57
C PRO A 346 17.14 0.58 -18.96
N GLY A 347 17.35 -0.67 -19.41
CA GLY A 347 18.66 -1.18 -19.81
C GLY A 347 19.54 -1.71 -18.67
N THR A 348 19.14 -1.56 -17.41
CA THR A 348 19.85 -2.18 -16.28
C THR A 348 19.60 -3.69 -16.22
N GLN A 349 20.60 -4.44 -15.75
CA GLN A 349 20.46 -5.88 -15.51
C GLN A 349 19.43 -6.17 -14.42
N ALA A 350 19.42 -5.38 -13.33
CA ALA A 350 18.48 -5.55 -12.24
C ALA A 350 17.02 -5.43 -12.70
N ARG A 351 16.71 -4.49 -13.60
CA ARG A 351 15.38 -4.41 -14.23
C ARG A 351 15.03 -5.68 -14.99
N ALA A 352 15.95 -6.17 -15.84
CA ALA A 352 15.71 -7.33 -16.68
C ALA A 352 15.49 -8.62 -15.88
N ASP A 353 16.20 -8.78 -14.76
CA ASP A 353 16.13 -9.99 -13.94
C ASP A 353 14.90 -10.02 -13.02
N HIS A 354 14.48 -8.85 -12.52
CA HIS A 354 13.56 -8.75 -11.40
C HIS A 354 12.19 -8.14 -11.73
N LEU A 355 12.05 -7.29 -12.77
CA LEU A 355 10.73 -6.73 -13.13
C LEU A 355 10.09 -7.56 -14.24
N ARG A 356 9.16 -8.42 -13.84
CA ARG A 356 8.55 -9.45 -14.69
C ARG A 356 7.14 -9.08 -15.09
N ASP A 357 6.78 -9.50 -16.30
CA ASP A 357 5.39 -9.49 -16.75
C ASP A 357 4.65 -10.68 -16.11
N GLY A 358 3.59 -10.38 -15.36
CA GLY A 358 2.66 -11.39 -14.85
C GLY A 358 1.76 -11.96 -15.94
N GLY A 359 1.76 -11.38 -17.15
CA GLY A 359 0.90 -11.76 -18.25
C GLY A 359 -0.51 -11.17 -18.14
N LEU A 360 -1.32 -11.37 -19.18
CA LEU A 360 -2.72 -10.95 -19.17
C LEU A 360 -3.52 -11.85 -18.23
N GLY A 361 -4.24 -11.24 -17.29
CA GLY A 361 -4.94 -11.97 -16.23
C GLY A 361 -4.01 -12.77 -15.31
N GLY A 362 -2.71 -12.47 -15.26
CA GLY A 362 -1.76 -13.19 -14.41
C GLY A 362 -1.25 -14.53 -14.96
N GLU A 363 -1.55 -14.85 -16.21
CA GLU A 363 -1.24 -16.18 -16.80
C GLU A 363 0.23 -16.60 -16.72
N ALA A 364 1.18 -15.66 -16.78
CA ALA A 364 2.60 -15.98 -16.72
C ALA A 364 3.04 -16.26 -15.29
N PHE A 365 2.49 -15.52 -14.33
CA PHE A 365 2.72 -15.78 -12.91
C PHE A 365 2.14 -17.15 -12.50
N LEU A 366 0.91 -17.46 -12.92
CA LEU A 366 0.29 -18.77 -12.67
C LEU A 366 1.11 -19.94 -13.24
N ARG A 367 1.65 -19.78 -14.46
CA ARG A 367 2.57 -20.79 -15.03
C ARG A 367 3.83 -20.98 -14.21
N ASP A 368 4.46 -19.91 -13.73
CA ASP A 368 5.65 -20.01 -12.88
C ASP A 368 5.32 -20.69 -11.53
N ILE A 369 4.12 -20.47 -10.98
CA ILE A 369 3.62 -21.17 -9.79
C ILE A 369 3.51 -22.68 -10.06
N ASP A 370 2.81 -23.04 -11.14
CA ASP A 370 2.52 -24.43 -11.50
C ASP A 370 3.78 -25.23 -11.83
N ASP A 371 4.74 -24.59 -12.49
CA ASP A 371 6.03 -25.18 -12.86
C ASP A 371 7.03 -25.24 -11.69
N GLY A 372 6.70 -24.65 -10.53
CA GLY A 372 7.61 -24.57 -9.37
C GLY A 372 8.84 -23.71 -9.65
N LYS A 373 8.66 -22.60 -10.37
CA LYS A 373 9.73 -21.69 -10.83
C LYS A 373 9.75 -20.34 -10.12
N LEU A 374 8.96 -20.17 -9.07
CA LEU A 374 8.96 -18.92 -8.32
C LEU A 374 10.34 -18.67 -7.69
N PRO A 375 10.86 -17.43 -7.77
CA PRO A 375 11.97 -16.98 -6.94
C PRO A 375 11.70 -17.16 -5.44
N ALA A 376 12.76 -17.10 -4.63
CA ALA A 376 12.66 -17.18 -3.18
C ALA A 376 11.75 -16.07 -2.60
N VAL A 377 11.77 -14.87 -3.19
CA VAL A 377 10.80 -13.80 -2.87
C VAL A 377 10.07 -13.35 -4.13
N SER A 378 8.76 -13.53 -4.17
CA SER A 378 7.92 -13.14 -5.31
C SER A 378 6.86 -12.14 -4.88
N PHE A 379 6.84 -10.97 -5.49
CA PHE A 379 5.75 -10.01 -5.36
C PHE A 379 4.84 -10.11 -6.57
N TYR A 380 3.53 -10.02 -6.38
CA TYR A 380 2.56 -10.04 -7.46
C TYR A 380 1.51 -8.93 -7.28
N LYS A 381 1.37 -8.12 -8.32
CA LYS A 381 0.30 -7.13 -8.45
C LYS A 381 -0.66 -7.58 -9.55
N PRO A 382 -1.92 -7.93 -9.23
CA PRO A 382 -2.91 -8.30 -10.23
C PRO A 382 -3.12 -7.24 -11.30
N GLN A 383 -3.61 -7.69 -12.45
CA GLN A 383 -4.09 -6.80 -13.51
C GLN A 383 -5.22 -5.90 -12.97
N GLY A 384 -5.36 -4.67 -13.49
CA GLY A 384 -6.29 -3.68 -12.94
C GLY A 384 -7.74 -4.17 -12.81
N ASN A 385 -8.33 -4.83 -13.79
CA ASN A 385 -9.70 -5.36 -13.64
C ASN A 385 -9.83 -6.55 -12.68
N LEU A 386 -8.74 -7.02 -12.06
CA LEU A 386 -8.69 -8.15 -11.13
C LEU A 386 -8.06 -7.75 -9.78
N ASN A 387 -7.93 -6.45 -9.51
CA ASN A 387 -7.33 -5.94 -8.28
C ASN A 387 -8.35 -5.44 -7.24
N GLU A 388 -9.66 -5.45 -7.57
CA GLU A 388 -10.79 -4.96 -6.75
C GLU A 388 -10.91 -3.43 -6.57
N HIS A 389 -10.06 -2.61 -7.18
CA HIS A 389 -10.16 -1.15 -7.05
C HIS A 389 -11.49 -0.60 -7.59
N GLY A 390 -12.15 0.26 -6.79
CA GLY A 390 -13.42 0.91 -7.17
C GLY A 390 -13.29 1.75 -8.45
N GLY A 391 -14.37 1.91 -9.20
CA GLY A 391 -14.39 2.70 -10.43
C GLY A 391 -13.96 1.96 -11.69
N TYR A 392 -13.18 0.88 -11.59
CA TYR A 392 -12.80 0.07 -12.77
C TYR A 392 -12.72 -1.44 -12.55
N ALA A 393 -12.78 -1.93 -11.31
CA ALA A 393 -12.86 -3.34 -10.98
C ALA A 393 -13.97 -3.62 -9.96
N ASP A 394 -14.54 -4.81 -10.02
CA ASP A 394 -15.51 -5.31 -9.04
C ASP A 394 -14.81 -6.23 -8.02
N VAL A 395 -15.45 -6.40 -6.86
CA VAL A 395 -14.93 -7.24 -5.76
C VAL A 395 -14.94 -8.70 -6.17
N SER A 396 -16.03 -9.19 -6.76
CA SER A 396 -16.19 -10.63 -7.06
C SER A 396 -15.10 -11.16 -7.99
N SER A 397 -14.77 -10.43 -9.06
CA SER A 397 -13.76 -10.83 -10.04
C SER A 397 -12.35 -10.82 -9.45
N GLY A 398 -12.00 -9.80 -8.66
CA GLY A 398 -10.70 -9.73 -7.99
C GLY A 398 -10.55 -10.77 -6.89
N ASP A 399 -11.56 -10.94 -6.03
CA ASP A 399 -11.53 -11.91 -4.93
C ASP A 399 -11.41 -13.35 -5.47
N GLN A 400 -12.17 -13.68 -6.52
CA GLN A 400 -12.05 -14.97 -7.21
C GLN A 400 -10.64 -15.17 -7.79
N HIS A 401 -10.06 -14.15 -8.41
CA HIS A 401 -8.69 -14.22 -8.95
C HIS A 401 -7.65 -14.44 -7.84
N LEU A 402 -7.78 -13.76 -6.70
CA LEU A 402 -6.91 -14.00 -5.54
C LEU A 402 -7.03 -15.44 -5.03
N ALA A 403 -8.25 -15.96 -4.90
CA ALA A 403 -8.49 -17.34 -4.48
C ALA A 403 -7.96 -18.36 -5.49
N ASP A 404 -8.06 -18.09 -6.78
CA ASP A 404 -7.49 -18.93 -7.84
C ASP A 404 -5.96 -18.95 -7.75
N VAL A 405 -5.31 -17.80 -7.58
CA VAL A 405 -3.85 -17.73 -7.36
C VAL A 405 -3.43 -18.54 -6.13
N VAL A 406 -4.15 -18.42 -5.01
CA VAL A 406 -3.91 -19.23 -3.80
C VAL A 406 -4.06 -20.72 -4.12
N SER A 407 -5.11 -21.12 -4.84
CA SER A 407 -5.37 -22.50 -5.26
C SER A 407 -4.25 -23.08 -6.14
N HIS A 408 -3.62 -22.27 -6.98
CA HIS A 408 -2.43 -22.65 -7.75
C HIS A 408 -1.21 -22.80 -6.84
N LEU A 409 -0.98 -21.85 -5.92
CA LEU A 409 0.14 -21.90 -4.96
C LEU A 409 0.09 -23.15 -4.07
N GLU A 410 -1.11 -23.55 -3.61
CA GLU A 410 -1.32 -24.78 -2.83
C GLU A 410 -0.95 -26.07 -3.59
N LYS A 411 -1.03 -26.04 -4.92
CA LYS A 411 -0.70 -27.17 -5.80
C LYS A 411 0.73 -27.12 -6.32
N SER A 412 1.43 -26.01 -6.10
CA SER A 412 2.79 -25.81 -6.56
C SER A 412 3.73 -26.86 -5.96
N PRO A 413 4.74 -27.34 -6.72
CA PRO A 413 5.82 -28.15 -6.17
C PRO A 413 6.57 -27.49 -5.00
N GLN A 414 6.49 -26.16 -4.88
CA GLN A 414 7.16 -25.37 -3.83
C GLN A 414 6.30 -25.18 -2.57
N TRP A 415 5.04 -25.62 -2.55
CA TRP A 415 4.07 -25.33 -1.48
C TRP A 415 4.57 -25.71 -0.08
N GLY A 416 5.25 -26.85 0.07
CA GLY A 416 5.66 -27.40 1.37
C GLY A 416 6.58 -26.49 2.22
N HIS A 417 7.21 -25.49 1.58
CA HIS A 417 8.12 -24.53 2.20
C HIS A 417 7.72 -23.09 1.86
N MET A 418 6.43 -22.82 1.64
CA MET A 418 5.94 -21.53 1.17
C MET A 418 5.21 -20.75 2.26
N LEU A 419 5.46 -19.45 2.31
CA LEU A 419 4.64 -18.44 2.99
C LEU A 419 4.00 -17.55 1.92
N VAL A 420 2.68 -17.47 1.92
CA VAL A 420 1.91 -16.58 1.05
C VAL A 420 1.23 -15.53 1.91
N ILE A 421 1.43 -14.27 1.56
CA ILE A 421 0.73 -13.12 2.13
C ILE A 421 -0.15 -12.52 1.05
N VAL A 422 -1.46 -12.54 1.26
CA VAL A 422 -2.40 -11.75 0.44
C VAL A 422 -2.80 -10.56 1.29
N THR A 423 -2.65 -9.34 0.79
CA THR A 423 -3.13 -8.14 1.47
C THR A 423 -3.47 -7.06 0.46
N TYR A 424 -4.02 -5.96 0.93
CA TYR A 424 -4.39 -4.81 0.13
C TYR A 424 -3.32 -3.73 0.30
N ASP A 425 -3.22 -2.83 -0.66
CA ASP A 425 -2.30 -1.72 -0.53
C ASP A 425 -2.78 -0.65 0.45
N GLU A 426 -4.08 -0.34 0.41
CA GLU A 426 -4.73 0.67 1.25
C GLU A 426 -6.26 0.46 1.32
N ASN A 427 -6.95 1.31 2.09
CA ASN A 427 -8.34 1.14 2.48
C ASN A 427 -9.39 1.53 1.42
N GLY A 428 -8.97 2.17 0.33
CA GLY A 428 -9.83 2.64 -0.76
C GLY A 428 -10.73 3.79 -0.36
N GLY A 429 -10.37 4.50 0.72
CA GLY A 429 -11.20 5.54 1.31
C GLY A 429 -12.34 5.01 2.17
N PHE A 430 -12.62 3.70 2.16
CA PHE A 430 -13.66 3.11 3.00
C PHE A 430 -13.31 3.21 4.48
N TRP A 431 -14.34 3.46 5.28
CA TRP A 431 -14.25 3.56 6.72
C TRP A 431 -13.81 2.23 7.36
N ASP A 432 -13.07 2.34 8.45
CA ASP A 432 -12.78 1.24 9.37
C ASP A 432 -12.87 1.78 10.80
N HIS A 433 -13.46 1.00 11.70
CA HIS A 433 -13.67 1.46 13.07
C HIS A 433 -12.41 1.38 13.94
N VAL A 434 -11.39 0.60 13.53
CA VAL A 434 -10.16 0.42 14.30
C VAL A 434 -9.17 1.52 13.96
N ALA A 435 -8.83 2.29 14.98
CA ALA A 435 -7.85 3.37 14.86
C ALA A 435 -6.45 2.82 14.57
N PRO A 436 -5.71 3.38 13.61
CA PRO A 436 -4.33 2.98 13.40
C PRO A 436 -3.42 3.37 14.57
N PRO A 437 -2.39 2.58 14.87
CA PRO A 437 -1.43 2.91 15.92
C PRO A 437 -0.65 4.15 15.52
N LYS A 438 -0.61 5.14 16.40
CA LYS A 438 0.19 6.36 16.18
C LYS A 438 1.68 6.02 16.11
N ALA A 439 2.32 6.31 14.99
CA ALA A 439 3.76 6.09 14.80
C ALA A 439 4.45 7.34 14.20
N ASP A 440 5.07 7.21 13.03
CA ASP A 440 5.72 8.32 12.34
C ASP A 440 4.71 9.15 11.54
N ARG A 441 5.16 10.28 10.98
CA ARG A 441 4.27 11.18 10.24
C ARG A 441 3.72 10.60 8.94
N TRP A 442 4.21 9.44 8.51
CA TRP A 442 3.80 8.83 7.24
C TRP A 442 2.70 7.81 7.43
N GLY A 443 2.50 7.27 8.64
CA GLY A 443 1.49 6.27 8.94
C GLY A 443 1.85 5.47 10.19
N PRO A 444 1.30 4.25 10.37
CA PRO A 444 0.34 3.56 9.49
C PRO A 444 -0.98 4.33 9.23
N GLY A 445 -1.64 4.01 8.11
CA GLY A 445 -3.01 4.42 7.81
C GLY A 445 -4.03 3.37 8.25
N ASN A 446 -5.23 3.41 7.69
CA ASN A 446 -6.35 2.53 8.03
C ASN A 446 -6.02 1.03 7.99
N ARG A 447 -6.85 0.27 8.72
CA ARG A 447 -6.79 -1.19 8.72
C ARG A 447 -7.24 -1.75 7.38
N ILE A 448 -6.53 -2.78 6.91
CA ILE A 448 -6.75 -3.44 5.63
C ILE A 448 -6.77 -4.97 5.82
N PRO A 449 -7.42 -5.74 4.93
CA PRO A 449 -7.39 -7.20 5.01
C PRO A 449 -5.98 -7.75 4.79
N ALA A 450 -5.61 -8.78 5.55
CA ALA A 450 -4.37 -9.52 5.35
C ALA A 450 -4.56 -11.00 5.69
N PHE A 451 -4.08 -11.88 4.82
CA PHE A 451 -4.14 -13.33 4.95
C PHE A 451 -2.73 -13.88 5.04
N ILE A 452 -2.51 -14.75 6.01
CA ILE A 452 -1.25 -15.47 6.19
C ILE A 452 -1.52 -16.95 5.88
N ILE A 453 -1.01 -17.40 4.74
CA ILE A 453 -1.33 -18.69 4.12
C ILE A 453 -0.04 -19.50 3.99
N SER A 454 -0.01 -20.69 4.57
CA SER A 454 1.19 -21.54 4.58
C SER A 454 0.84 -22.94 5.09
N PRO A 455 1.59 -24.00 4.74
CA PRO A 455 1.56 -25.26 5.49
C PRO A 455 1.87 -25.09 6.99
N PHE A 456 2.59 -24.01 7.35
CA PHE A 456 2.95 -23.68 8.73
C PHE A 456 1.96 -22.71 9.39
N ALA A 457 0.90 -22.28 8.70
CA ALA A 457 -0.06 -21.34 9.28
C ALA A 457 -0.91 -22.00 10.36
N LYS A 458 -1.22 -21.25 11.43
CA LYS A 458 -2.14 -21.69 12.50
C LYS A 458 -3.59 -21.63 12.00
N GLY A 459 -3.96 -22.57 11.13
CA GLY A 459 -5.23 -22.53 10.39
C GLY A 459 -6.49 -22.37 11.24
N GLY A 460 -7.45 -21.60 10.73
CA GLY A 460 -8.70 -21.25 11.40
C GLY A 460 -8.56 -20.14 12.45
N MET A 461 -7.41 -19.45 12.52
CA MET A 461 -7.13 -18.41 13.51
C MET A 461 -7.41 -17.01 12.94
N VAL A 462 -7.89 -16.13 13.81
CA VAL A 462 -7.78 -14.68 13.61
C VAL A 462 -6.57 -14.19 14.40
N ASP A 463 -5.62 -13.55 13.71
CA ASP A 463 -4.41 -12.98 14.34
C ASP A 463 -4.61 -11.50 14.68
N HIS A 464 -4.59 -11.20 15.98
CA HIS A 464 -4.76 -9.87 16.53
C HIS A 464 -3.45 -9.09 16.72
N THR A 465 -2.32 -9.65 16.30
CA THR A 465 -1.01 -8.99 16.40
C THR A 465 -0.97 -7.72 15.57
N GLN A 466 -0.42 -6.64 16.13
CA GLN A 466 -0.28 -5.36 15.42
C GLN A 466 0.73 -5.50 14.28
N TYR A 467 0.26 -5.35 13.04
CA TYR A 467 1.09 -5.37 11.85
C TYR A 467 0.88 -4.12 11.01
N ASP A 468 1.84 -3.82 10.16
CA ASP A 468 1.60 -2.97 9.00
C ASP A 468 2.24 -3.59 7.75
N THR A 469 2.10 -2.97 6.59
CA THR A 469 2.76 -3.42 5.34
C THR A 469 4.27 -3.70 5.53
N THR A 470 4.96 -2.99 6.43
CA THR A 470 6.40 -3.21 6.68
C THR A 470 6.68 -4.49 7.46
N SER A 471 5.68 -5.11 8.10
CA SER A 471 5.78 -6.44 8.71
C SER A 471 6.17 -7.53 7.72
N ILE A 472 5.76 -7.40 6.45
CA ILE A 472 6.19 -8.29 5.36
C ILE A 472 7.70 -8.18 5.14
N ILE A 473 8.22 -6.95 5.12
CA ILE A 473 9.65 -6.69 4.96
C ILE A 473 10.43 -7.18 6.19
N ARG A 474 9.87 -7.04 7.40
CA ARG A 474 10.49 -7.59 8.62
C ARG A 474 10.66 -9.09 8.53
N PHE A 475 9.63 -9.81 8.08
CA PHE A 475 9.72 -11.26 7.85
C PHE A 475 10.83 -11.59 6.84
N ILE A 476 10.81 -10.97 5.66
CA ILE A 476 11.83 -11.21 4.61
C ILE A 476 13.24 -10.88 5.12
N THR A 477 13.40 -9.77 5.85
CA THR A 477 14.68 -9.33 6.42
C THR A 477 15.23 -10.36 7.39
N ALA A 478 14.40 -10.83 8.33
CA ALA A 478 14.78 -11.85 9.29
C ALA A 478 15.05 -13.19 8.60
N ARG A 479 14.20 -13.59 7.65
CA ARG A 479 14.31 -14.86 6.92
C ARG A 479 15.62 -15.02 6.18
N TYR A 480 16.09 -13.97 5.52
CA TYR A 480 17.27 -14.03 4.66
C TYR A 480 18.49 -13.32 5.26
N ASP A 481 18.46 -12.97 6.56
CA ASP A 481 19.56 -12.29 7.27
C ASP A 481 20.04 -11.05 6.48
N LEU A 482 19.08 -10.16 6.20
CA LEU A 482 19.30 -8.90 5.50
C LEU A 482 19.51 -7.76 6.51
N PRO A 483 20.22 -6.69 6.13
CA PRO A 483 20.23 -5.44 6.89
C PRO A 483 18.82 -4.87 7.06
N VAL A 484 18.50 -4.33 8.24
CA VAL A 484 17.21 -3.67 8.48
C VAL A 484 17.16 -2.33 7.75
N LEU A 485 16.12 -2.10 6.97
CA LEU A 485 15.90 -0.83 6.26
C LEU A 485 15.72 0.33 7.25
N ARG A 486 16.22 1.51 6.89
CA ARG A 486 16.15 2.73 7.73
C ARG A 486 14.72 3.10 8.12
N GLY A 487 13.78 2.89 7.20
CA GLY A 487 12.36 3.09 7.43
C GLY A 487 11.79 2.30 8.58
N ILE A 488 12.14 1.01 8.66
CA ILE A 488 11.74 0.11 9.75
C ILE A 488 12.27 0.62 11.09
N VAL A 489 13.54 1.05 11.13
CA VAL A 489 14.15 1.61 12.35
C VAL A 489 13.43 2.90 12.79
N ALA A 490 13.06 3.76 11.84
CA ALA A 490 12.32 4.98 12.10
C ALA A 490 10.90 4.67 12.64
N ARG A 491 10.18 3.75 12.01
CA ARG A 491 8.85 3.25 12.43
C ARG A 491 8.89 2.71 13.86
N ASP A 492 9.87 1.87 14.17
CA ASP A 492 10.03 1.30 15.52
C ASP A 492 10.32 2.36 16.58
N LYS A 493 11.16 3.35 16.24
CA LYS A 493 11.42 4.48 17.13
C LYS A 493 10.16 5.30 17.36
N ALA A 494 9.37 5.54 16.32
CA ALA A 494 8.16 6.35 16.41
C ALA A 494 7.06 5.65 17.21
N LEU A 495 6.86 4.33 17.04
CA LEU A 495 5.95 3.53 17.85
C LEU A 495 6.34 3.60 19.34
N ARG A 496 7.62 3.37 19.66
CA ARG A 496 8.13 3.50 21.04
C ARG A 496 7.91 4.90 21.62
N ASN A 497 8.11 5.95 20.84
CA ASN A 497 7.89 7.33 21.27
C ASN A 497 6.42 7.66 21.53
N ASN A 498 5.48 6.84 21.05
CA ASN A 498 4.04 6.97 21.26
C ASN A 498 3.49 5.84 22.15
N ASP A 499 4.35 5.17 22.93
CA ASP A 499 3.98 4.08 23.84
C ASP A 499 3.20 2.94 23.15
N ARG A 500 3.50 2.68 21.88
CA ARG A 500 2.92 1.59 21.10
C ARG A 500 3.84 0.37 21.08
N PRO A 501 3.28 -0.86 21.03
CA PRO A 501 4.08 -2.06 20.81
C PRO A 501 4.77 -2.00 19.43
N PRO A 502 5.88 -2.71 19.24
CA PRO A 502 6.51 -2.85 17.94
C PRO A 502 5.54 -3.55 16.96
N MET A 503 5.71 -3.29 15.66
CA MET A 503 5.05 -4.11 14.65
C MET A 503 5.59 -5.53 14.72
N GLY A 504 4.68 -6.51 14.60
CA GLY A 504 5.07 -7.91 14.46
C GLY A 504 5.69 -8.21 13.09
N ASP A 505 6.14 -9.43 12.91
CA ASP A 505 6.84 -9.94 11.73
C ASP A 505 6.13 -11.15 11.11
N LEU A 506 4.81 -11.26 11.31
CA LEU A 506 3.93 -12.34 10.82
C LEU A 506 4.14 -13.72 11.48
N THR A 507 5.12 -13.90 12.35
CA THR A 507 5.36 -15.21 12.99
C THR A 507 4.29 -15.61 14.01
N ALA A 508 3.52 -14.67 14.54
CA ALA A 508 2.42 -15.01 15.44
C ALA A 508 1.35 -15.88 14.74
N ALA A 509 1.22 -15.75 13.42
CA ALA A 509 0.36 -16.56 12.57
C ALA A 509 0.94 -17.94 12.18
N LEU A 510 2.21 -18.22 12.50
CA LEU A 510 2.93 -19.42 12.05
C LEU A 510 3.33 -20.33 13.21
N ASP A 511 3.32 -21.63 12.96
CA ASP A 511 3.99 -22.64 13.78
C ASP A 511 5.24 -23.14 13.04
N LEU A 512 6.37 -22.52 13.36
CA LEU A 512 7.68 -22.88 12.80
C LEU A 512 8.45 -23.85 13.70
N THR A 513 7.84 -24.33 14.80
CA THR A 513 8.51 -25.16 15.79
C THR A 513 8.53 -26.65 15.42
N HIS A 514 7.59 -27.09 14.59
CA HIS A 514 7.44 -28.49 14.15
C HIS A 514 8.06 -28.77 12.79
#